data_AF-D3Z5Y1-F1
#
_entry.id   AF-D3Z5Y1-F1
#
_cell.length_a   1.000
_cell.length_b   1.000
_cell.length_c   1.000
_cell.angle_alpha   90.00
_cell.angle_beta   90.00
_cell.angle_gamma   90.00
#
_symmetry.space_group_name_H-M   'P 1'
#
loop_
_entity.id
_entity.type
_entity.pdbx_description
1 polymer ?
#
loop_
_entity_poly.entity_id
_entity_poly.type
_entity_poly.pdbx_seq_one_letter_code
_entity_poly.pdbx_strand_id
1 'polypeptide(L)'
;MSSPRRAVYAPLRRSLSEQLRDSSARAWDLLWRNVRERRLAEIEAKEACDWLRAAGFPQYAQLYEDSQFPINIAAVKKDHDFLERDLVEPLCRRLNTLNKCASMRLDVNFQ
;
A
#
# COMPACT_ATOMS: atom_id res chain seq x y z
N MET A 1 -9.94 -53.59 -30.83
CA MET A 1 -9.45 -52.21 -30.64
C MET A 1 -10.61 -51.37 -30.11
N SER A 2 -10.74 -51.23 -28.79
CA SER A 2 -11.83 -50.45 -28.19
C SER A 2 -11.22 -49.37 -27.31
N SER A 3 -11.15 -48.16 -27.84
CA SER A 3 -10.70 -46.98 -27.09
C SER A 3 -11.78 -46.52 -26.11
N PRO A 4 -11.48 -46.24 -24.84
CA PRO A 4 -12.45 -45.61 -23.95
C PRO A 4 -12.58 -44.12 -24.29
N ARG A 5 -13.83 -43.67 -24.43
CA ARG A 5 -14.21 -42.28 -24.68
C ARG A 5 -13.75 -41.40 -23.51
N ARG A 6 -12.97 -40.35 -23.79
CA ARG A 6 -12.70 -39.26 -22.85
C ARG A 6 -14.02 -38.59 -22.46
N ALA A 7 -14.40 -38.68 -21.19
CA ALA A 7 -15.47 -37.86 -20.63
C ALA A 7 -14.99 -36.41 -20.64
N VAL A 8 -15.54 -35.61 -21.56
CA VAL A 8 -15.38 -34.15 -21.56
C VAL A 8 -16.31 -33.62 -20.48
N TYR A 9 -15.77 -33.27 -19.31
CA TYR A 9 -16.52 -32.52 -18.32
C TYR A 9 -16.80 -31.13 -18.89
N ALA A 10 -18.01 -30.92 -19.43
CA ALA A 10 -18.51 -29.57 -19.63
C ALA A 10 -18.66 -28.91 -18.25
N PRO A 11 -18.25 -27.64 -18.06
CA PRO A 11 -18.47 -26.96 -16.78
C PRO A 11 -19.97 -26.87 -16.53
N LEU A 12 -20.45 -27.55 -15.47
CA LEU A 12 -21.82 -27.37 -15.00
C LEU A 12 -22.04 -25.87 -14.75
N ARG A 13 -23.14 -25.31 -15.28
CA ARG A 13 -23.60 -23.98 -14.87
C ARG A 13 -23.81 -24.01 -13.36
N ARG A 14 -23.01 -23.21 -12.64
CA ARG A 14 -23.04 -23.13 -11.18
C ARG A 14 -24.44 -22.75 -10.69
N SER A 15 -24.82 -23.30 -9.54
CA SER A 15 -26.07 -22.92 -8.88
C SER A 15 -26.02 -21.45 -8.49
N LEU A 16 -27.16 -20.73 -8.55
CA LEU A 16 -27.26 -19.34 -8.11
C LEU A 16 -26.73 -19.14 -6.68
N SER A 17 -26.89 -20.16 -5.83
CA SER A 17 -26.35 -20.20 -4.46
C SER A 17 -24.81 -20.21 -4.40
N GLU A 18 -24.14 -20.94 -5.30
CA GLU A 18 -22.68 -20.92 -5.42
C GLU A 18 -22.19 -19.59 -5.99
N GLN A 19 -22.93 -19.00 -6.93
CA GLN A 19 -22.58 -17.71 -7.53
C GLN A 19 -22.66 -16.57 -6.49
N LEU A 20 -23.66 -16.60 -5.60
CA LEU A 20 -23.77 -15.66 -4.48
C LEU A 20 -22.66 -15.89 -3.43
N ARG A 21 -22.33 -17.15 -3.11
CA ARG A 21 -21.23 -17.49 -2.20
C ARG A 21 -19.88 -17.03 -2.74
N ASP A 22 -19.56 -17.32 -3.99
CA ASP A 22 -18.34 -16.88 -4.66
C ASP A 22 -18.26 -15.36 -4.76
N SER A 23 -19.39 -14.69 -5.01
CA SER A 23 -19.47 -13.23 -5.04
C SER A 23 -19.18 -12.62 -3.67
N SER A 24 -19.77 -13.19 -2.62
CA SER A 24 -19.49 -12.77 -1.24
C SER A 24 -18.03 -13.04 -0.85
N ALA A 25 -17.46 -14.20 -1.21
CA ALA A 25 -16.08 -14.55 -0.91
C ALA A 25 -15.08 -13.59 -1.56
N ARG A 26 -15.27 -13.25 -2.84
CA ARG A 26 -14.42 -12.28 -3.54
C ARG A 26 -14.55 -10.88 -2.95
N ALA A 27 -15.76 -10.47 -2.56
CA ALA A 27 -15.97 -9.20 -1.87
C ALA A 27 -15.26 -9.18 -0.52
N TRP A 28 -15.34 -10.26 0.26
CA TRP A 28 -14.59 -10.42 1.51
C TRP A 28 -13.07 -10.36 1.26
N ASP A 29 -12.53 -11.06 0.26
CA ASP A 29 -11.10 -11.03 -0.06
C ASP A 29 -10.57 -9.62 -0.35
N LEU A 30 -11.36 -8.82 -1.07
CA LEU A 30 -11.02 -7.41 -1.35
C LEU A 30 -11.02 -6.56 -0.07
N LEU A 31 -12.02 -6.75 0.80
CA LEU A 31 -12.09 -6.06 2.09
C LEU A 31 -10.88 -6.41 2.97
N TRP A 32 -10.54 -7.70 3.10
CA TRP A 32 -9.38 -8.14 3.88
C TRP A 32 -8.06 -7.66 3.29
N ARG A 33 -7.92 -7.61 1.95
CA ARG A 33 -6.76 -6.99 1.30
C ARG A 33 -6.62 -5.52 1.68
N ASN A 34 -7.70 -4.75 1.55
CA ASN A 34 -7.67 -3.33 1.87
C ASN A 34 -7.34 -3.06 3.34
N VAL A 35 -7.94 -3.83 4.26
CA VAL A 35 -7.65 -3.73 5.70
C VAL A 35 -6.19 -4.07 6.00
N ARG A 36 -5.65 -5.11 5.37
CA ARG A 36 -4.25 -5.51 5.53
C ARG A 36 -3.29 -4.46 4.98
N GLU A 37 -3.56 -3.96 3.78
CA GLU A 37 -2.73 -2.93 3.14
C GLU A 37 -2.74 -1.63 3.95
N ARG A 38 -3.87 -1.24 4.54
CA ARG A 38 -3.97 -0.10 5.46
C ARG A 38 -3.13 -0.30 6.73
N ARG A 39 -3.24 -1.47 7.36
CA ARG A 39 -2.48 -1.76 8.58
C ARG A 39 -0.97 -1.77 8.33
N LEU A 40 -0.55 -2.26 7.18
CA LEU A 40 0.86 -2.20 6.77
C LEU A 40 1.31 -0.75 6.56
N ALA A 41 0.50 0.07 5.89
CA ALA A 41 0.81 1.49 5.69
C ALA A 41 0.93 2.25 7.03
N GLU A 42 0.07 1.94 8.02
CA GLU A 42 0.16 2.55 9.36
C GLU A 42 1.47 2.20 10.08
N ILE A 43 1.93 0.93 9.97
CA ILE A 43 3.20 0.48 10.55
C ILE A 43 4.38 1.15 9.82
N GLU A 44 4.37 1.12 8.49
CA GLU A 44 5.42 1.71 7.66
C GLU A 44 5.53 3.22 7.88
N ALA A 45 4.41 3.92 8.05
CA ALA A 45 4.40 5.34 8.35
C ALA A 45 5.01 5.63 9.73
N LYS A 46 4.67 4.83 10.74
CA LYS A 46 5.24 4.97 12.08
C LYS A 46 6.75 4.73 12.08
N GLU A 47 7.21 3.66 11.43
CA GLU A 47 8.64 3.34 11.32
C GLU A 47 9.40 4.42 10.55
N ALA A 48 8.82 4.98 9.49
CA ALA A 48 9.42 6.06 8.74
C ALA A 48 9.54 7.33 9.59
N CYS A 49 8.49 7.70 10.34
CA CYS A 49 8.54 8.84 11.26
C CYS A 49 9.57 8.64 12.38
N ASP A 50 9.63 7.45 12.98
CA ASP A 50 10.59 7.14 14.05
C ASP A 50 12.03 7.16 13.51
N TRP A 51 12.25 6.64 12.29
CA TRP A 51 13.54 6.74 11.60
C TRP A 51 13.93 8.20 11.31
N LEU A 52 13.00 9.03 10.81
CA LEU A 52 13.25 10.44 10.52
C LEU A 52 13.64 11.21 11.78
N ARG A 53 12.98 10.94 12.92
CA ARG A 53 13.34 11.53 14.21
C ARG A 53 14.73 11.09 14.66
N ALA A 54 15.05 9.80 14.56
CA ALA A 54 16.35 9.25 14.96
C ALA A 54 17.50 9.73 14.06
N ALA A 55 17.25 9.90 12.76
CA ALA A 55 18.22 10.38 11.78
C ALA A 55 18.47 11.91 11.86
N GLY A 56 17.78 12.63 12.76
CA GLY A 56 17.94 14.08 12.92
C GLY A 56 17.09 14.92 11.97
N PHE A 57 16.05 14.33 11.35
CA PHE A 57 15.09 15.02 10.49
C PHE A 57 13.66 15.07 11.08
N PRO A 58 13.47 15.57 12.32
CA PRO A 58 12.15 15.59 12.96
C PRO A 58 11.12 16.43 12.20
N GLN A 59 11.56 17.44 11.43
CA GLN A 59 10.70 18.30 10.62
C GLN A 59 9.84 17.52 9.61
N TYR A 60 10.35 16.46 9.00
CA TYR A 60 9.56 15.66 8.06
C TYR A 60 8.54 14.76 8.75
N ALA A 61 8.84 14.28 9.97
CA ALA A 61 7.87 13.55 10.77
C ALA A 61 6.71 14.47 11.18
N GLN A 62 7.02 15.71 11.57
CA GLN A 62 6.03 16.73 11.90
C GLN A 62 5.10 17.03 10.71
N LEU A 63 5.66 17.22 9.51
CA LEU A 63 4.89 17.45 8.28
C LEU A 63 3.88 16.32 7.99
N TYR A 64 4.24 15.07 8.30
CA TYR A 64 3.33 13.93 8.15
C TYR A 64 2.22 13.95 9.20
N GLU A 65 2.52 14.31 10.44
CA GLU A 65 1.52 14.46 11.51
C GLU A 65 0.54 15.60 11.23
N ASP A 66 1.03 16.70 10.67
CA ASP A 66 0.24 17.86 10.21
C ASP A 66 -0.53 17.56 8.90
N SER A 67 -0.46 16.33 8.38
CA SER A 67 -1.12 15.89 7.14
C SER A 67 -0.75 16.74 5.91
N GLN A 68 0.47 17.29 5.88
CA GLN A 68 0.97 18.09 4.75
C GLN A 68 1.58 17.23 3.63
N PHE A 69 1.53 15.91 3.77
CA PHE A 69 1.89 14.97 2.72
C PHE A 69 0.75 14.83 1.71
N PRO A 70 1.04 14.62 0.41
CA PRO A 70 2.35 14.30 -0.15
C PRO A 70 3.25 15.51 -0.46
N ILE A 71 4.56 15.36 -0.25
CA ILE A 71 5.58 16.38 -0.55
C ILE A 71 6.40 16.03 -1.80
N ASN A 72 7.01 17.04 -2.43
CA ASN A 72 7.84 16.85 -3.61
C ASN A 72 9.24 16.31 -3.24
N ILE A 73 9.45 15.01 -3.42
CA ILE A 73 10.73 14.33 -3.12
C ILE A 73 11.88 14.83 -3.99
N ALA A 74 11.63 15.24 -5.23
CA ALA A 74 12.69 15.74 -6.11
C ALA A 74 13.24 17.09 -5.62
N ALA A 75 12.36 17.94 -5.06
CA ALA A 75 12.78 19.18 -4.41
C ALA A 75 13.62 18.87 -3.16
N VAL A 76 13.16 17.97 -2.29
CA VAL A 76 13.91 17.54 -1.10
C VAL A 76 15.29 16.99 -1.47
N LYS A 77 15.38 16.17 -2.53
CA LYS A 77 16.67 15.63 -2.99
C LYS A 77 17.65 16.72 -3.43
N LYS A 78 17.14 17.80 -4.06
CA LYS A 78 17.95 18.94 -4.50
C LYS A 78 18.36 19.82 -3.33
N ASP A 79 17.47 20.02 -2.36
CA ASP A 79 17.74 20.81 -1.16
C ASP A 79 18.79 20.11 -0.28
N HIS A 80 18.84 18.78 -0.31
CA HIS A 80 19.79 17.94 0.42
C HIS A 80 20.94 17.40 -0.43
N ASP A 81 21.26 18.02 -1.58
CA ASP A 81 22.39 17.62 -2.44
C ASP A 81 23.77 17.79 -1.75
N PHE A 82 23.79 18.48 -0.60
CA PHE A 82 24.95 18.60 0.28
C PHE A 82 25.20 17.37 1.15
N LEU A 83 24.19 16.50 1.34
CA LEU A 83 24.35 15.25 2.08
C LEU A 83 24.98 14.17 1.18
N GLU A 84 25.73 13.27 1.79
CA GLU A 84 26.25 12.10 1.06
C GLU A 84 25.10 11.33 0.41
N ARG A 85 25.31 10.84 -0.82
CA ARG A 85 24.30 10.09 -1.57
C ARG A 85 23.72 8.92 -0.78
N ASP A 86 24.54 8.34 0.10
CA ASP A 86 24.19 7.20 0.97
C ASP A 86 23.23 7.58 2.11
N LEU A 87 23.09 8.87 2.44
CA LEU A 87 22.12 9.40 3.42
C LEU A 87 20.85 9.96 2.74
N VAL A 88 20.98 10.44 1.50
CA VAL A 88 19.85 10.97 0.71
C VAL A 88 18.95 9.86 0.19
N GLU A 89 19.52 8.73 -0.23
CA GLU A 89 18.76 7.60 -0.77
C GLU A 89 17.79 6.99 0.27
N PRO A 90 18.21 6.70 1.53
CA PRO A 90 17.30 6.24 2.58
C PRO A 90 16.25 7.28 2.95
N LEU A 91 16.62 8.56 3.03
CA LEU A 91 15.69 9.66 3.31
C LEU A 91 14.57 9.71 2.26
N CYS A 92 14.93 9.74 0.98
CA CYS A 92 13.96 9.76 -0.13
C CYS A 92 13.03 8.53 -0.10
N ARG A 93 13.55 7.35 0.26
CA ARG A 93 12.72 6.14 0.39
C ARG A 93 11.69 6.28 1.51
N ARG A 94 12.09 6.74 2.70
CA ARG A 94 11.17 6.94 3.84
C ARG A 94 10.10 8.00 3.53
N LEU A 95 10.47 9.09 2.89
CA LEU A 95 9.52 10.13 2.48
C LEU A 95 8.55 9.63 1.40
N ASN A 96 9.00 8.79 0.46
CA ASN A 96 8.11 8.13 -0.51
C ASN A 96 7.11 7.18 0.16
N THR A 97 7.54 6.41 1.17
CA THR A 97 6.64 5.59 1.99
C THR A 97 5.58 6.46 2.65
N LEU A 98 5.96 7.58 3.27
CA LEU A 98 5.01 8.52 3.88
C LEU A 98 4.05 9.16 2.86
N ASN A 99 4.53 9.53 1.67
CA ASN A 99 3.68 10.00 0.57
C ASN A 99 2.60 8.98 0.21
N LYS A 100 3.00 7.71 0.04
CA LYS A 100 2.06 6.63 -0.26
C LYS A 100 1.05 6.40 0.88
N CYS A 101 1.52 6.41 2.13
CA CYS A 101 0.66 6.22 3.30
C CYS A 101 -0.34 7.38 3.47
N ALA A 102 0.07 8.61 3.14
CA ALA A 102 -0.81 9.77 3.16
C ALA A 102 -1.92 9.65 2.09
N SER A 103 -1.58 9.28 0.85
CA SER A 103 -2.58 9.04 -0.20
C SER A 103 -3.62 7.99 0.21
N MET A 104 -3.18 6.87 0.80
CA MET A 104 -4.09 5.81 1.27
C MET A 104 -4.99 6.25 2.44
N ARG A 105 -4.55 7.23 3.25
CA ARG A 105 -5.38 7.83 4.31
C ARG A 105 -6.42 8.80 3.74
N LEU A 106 -6.06 9.54 2.69
CA LEU A 106 -6.95 10.54 2.05
C LEU A 106 -8.05 9.91 1.19
N ASP A 107 -7.84 8.71 0.63
CA ASP A 107 -8.88 7.95 -0.11
C ASP A 107 -10.13 7.63 0.75
N VAL A 108 -10.07 7.83 2.07
CA VAL A 108 -11.18 7.60 3.01
C VAL A 108 -11.90 8.91 3.39
N ASN A 109 -11.35 10.07 3.05
CA ASN A 109 -11.90 11.37 3.43
C ASN A 109 -12.76 12.03 2.32
N PHE A 110 -12.95 11.34 1.19
CA PHE A 110 -13.97 11.69 0.20
C PHE A 110 -15.29 10.96 0.53
N GLN A 111 -16.02 11.49 1.51
CA GLN A 111 -17.45 11.23 1.68
C GLN A 111 -18.15 12.48 2.19
#